data_AF-A8H8T3-F1
#
_entry.id   AF-A8H8T3-F1
#
_cell.length_a   1.000
_cell.length_b   1.000
_cell.length_c   1.000
_cell.angle_alpha   90.00
_cell.angle_beta   90.00
_cell.angle_gamma   90.00
#
_symmetry.space_group_name_H-M   'P 1'
#
loop_
_entity.id
_entity.type
_entity.pdbx_description
1 polymer ?
#
loop_
_entity_poly.entity_id
_entity_poly.type
_entity_poly.pdbx_seq_one_letter_code
_entity_poly.pdbx_strand_id
1 'polypeptide(L)'
;MEKSQAGLSHYLSGLFLKDRQVSKRVFNLVIGLVLIWGFSLNYLAVAYFPVEILQWINPWVLLVVVFGSLMGGCLIMLKYPLPLVSFLGYNLMTLSISITLSLFLQGFTAAEVALAVEYTAGITLLMIITATLVPKLFFSFGKVLCVIGGWIVTVEFTWLLFFGHSHDMIHLIVALSSCGYIGYTWAVACEYGETLDEAIDFGGMLYMHIINFFIRILHLIASLRS
;
A
#
# COMPACT_ATOMS: atom_id res chain seq x y z
N MET A 1 -39.07 14.62 0.00
CA MET A 1 -37.85 13.81 0.24
C MET A 1 -37.32 13.17 -1.04
N GLU A 2 -38.17 12.65 -1.93
CA GLU A 2 -37.77 11.93 -3.15
C GLU A 2 -36.95 12.76 -4.18
N LYS A 3 -37.29 14.04 -4.40
CA LYS A 3 -36.52 14.95 -5.30
C LYS A 3 -35.10 15.28 -4.81
N SER A 4 -34.81 15.18 -3.52
CA SER A 4 -33.49 15.46 -2.95
C SER A 4 -32.55 14.25 -3.08
N GLN A 5 -33.08 13.04 -2.96
CA GLN A 5 -32.34 11.80 -3.20
C GLN A 5 -31.91 11.63 -4.66
N ALA A 6 -32.77 11.99 -5.62
CA ALA A 6 -32.42 11.94 -7.05
C ALA A 6 -31.26 12.89 -7.42
N GLY A 7 -31.24 14.09 -6.84
CA GLY A 7 -30.15 15.06 -7.03
C GLY A 7 -28.84 14.61 -6.38
N LEU A 8 -28.90 14.07 -5.15
CA LEU A 8 -27.73 13.54 -4.45
C LEU A 8 -27.15 12.32 -5.17
N SER A 9 -28.00 11.38 -5.61
CA SER A 9 -27.57 10.20 -6.37
C SER A 9 -26.88 10.59 -7.68
N HIS A 10 -27.45 11.55 -8.42
CA HIS A 10 -26.84 12.06 -9.66
C HIS A 10 -25.51 12.79 -9.41
N TYR A 11 -25.39 13.49 -8.29
CA TYR A 11 -24.15 14.16 -7.90
C TYR A 11 -23.08 13.17 -7.46
N LEU A 12 -23.44 12.14 -6.68
CA LEU A 12 -22.56 11.06 -6.24
C LEU A 12 -22.12 10.18 -7.42
N SER A 13 -23.02 9.86 -8.36
CA SER A 13 -22.64 9.16 -9.59
C SER A 13 -21.68 10.00 -10.42
N GLY A 14 -21.92 11.31 -10.55
CA GLY A 14 -20.99 12.21 -11.24
C GLY A 14 -19.65 12.38 -10.52
N LEU A 15 -19.62 12.24 -9.18
CA LEU A 15 -18.42 12.37 -8.36
C LEU A 15 -17.52 11.12 -8.42
N PHE A 16 -18.13 9.93 -8.43
CA PHE A 16 -17.43 8.65 -8.27
C PHE A 16 -17.35 7.80 -9.56
N LEU A 17 -18.30 7.95 -10.49
CA LEU A 17 -18.35 7.15 -11.73
C LEU A 17 -17.83 7.91 -12.96
N LYS A 18 -17.38 9.16 -12.78
CA LYS A 18 -16.77 9.94 -13.84
C LYS A 18 -15.43 10.48 -13.37
N ASP A 19 -14.36 10.11 -14.07
CA ASP A 19 -13.06 10.71 -13.82
C ASP A 19 -13.07 12.19 -14.22
N ARG A 20 -12.38 13.02 -13.43
CA ARG A 20 -12.36 14.47 -13.59
C ARG A 20 -11.04 15.05 -13.13
N GLN A 21 -10.62 16.12 -13.79
CA GLN A 21 -9.50 16.91 -13.34
C GLN A 21 -9.81 17.58 -11.99
N VAL A 22 -8.80 17.61 -11.12
CA VAL A 22 -8.88 18.21 -9.79
C VAL A 22 -7.74 19.20 -9.60
N SER A 23 -7.94 20.17 -8.70
CA SER A 23 -6.82 21.05 -8.31
C SER A 23 -5.75 20.25 -7.56
N LYS A 24 -4.48 20.66 -7.65
CA LYS A 24 -3.37 20.02 -6.93
C LYS A 24 -3.60 19.90 -5.42
N ARG A 25 -4.33 20.85 -4.81
CA ARG A 25 -4.71 20.79 -3.38
C ARG A 25 -5.66 19.63 -3.11
N VAL A 26 -6.70 19.48 -3.94
CA VAL A 26 -7.67 18.39 -3.82
C VAL A 26 -7.01 17.05 -4.11
N PHE A 27 -6.15 16.99 -5.14
CA PHE A 27 -5.36 15.82 -5.48
C PHE A 27 -4.54 15.30 -4.28
N ASN A 28 -3.71 16.16 -3.67
CA ASN A 28 -2.90 15.79 -2.50
C ASN A 28 -3.75 15.45 -1.28
N LEU A 29 -4.89 16.13 -1.08
CA LEU A 29 -5.83 15.81 0.00
C LEU A 29 -6.42 14.40 -0.18
N VAL A 30 -6.81 14.03 -1.40
CA VAL A 30 -7.34 12.70 -1.71
C VAL A 30 -6.30 11.63 -1.45
N ILE A 31 -5.04 11.83 -1.87
CA ILE A 31 -3.93 10.92 -1.52
C ILE A 31 -3.85 10.73 0.00
N GLY A 32 -3.87 11.81 0.77
CA GLY A 32 -3.84 11.76 2.23
C GLY A 32 -5.02 11.00 2.84
N LEU A 33 -6.24 11.22 2.32
CA LEU A 33 -7.44 10.51 2.77
C LEU A 33 -7.39 9.02 2.45
N VAL A 34 -6.88 8.65 1.28
CA VAL A 34 -6.65 7.24 0.88
C VAL A 34 -5.66 6.58 1.83
N LEU A 35 -4.54 7.22 2.14
CA LEU A 35 -3.58 6.71 3.13
C LEU A 35 -4.19 6.52 4.52
N ILE A 36 -4.91 7.53 5.02
CA ILE A 36 -5.60 7.45 6.32
C ILE A 36 -6.58 6.29 6.33
N TRP A 37 -7.37 6.10 5.26
CA TRP A 37 -8.31 5.00 5.14
C TRP A 37 -7.60 3.64 5.21
N GLY A 38 -6.53 3.44 4.44
CA GLY A 38 -5.78 2.18 4.45
C GLY A 38 -5.16 1.85 5.79
N PHE A 39 -4.54 2.82 6.45
CA PHE A 39 -3.98 2.63 7.78
C PHE A 39 -5.05 2.39 8.84
N SER A 40 -6.22 3.03 8.71
CA SER A 40 -7.37 2.76 9.57
C SER A 40 -7.86 1.32 9.40
N LEU A 41 -7.97 0.82 8.16
CA LEU A 41 -8.34 -0.57 7.90
C LEU A 41 -7.33 -1.56 8.49
N ASN A 42 -6.03 -1.27 8.40
CA ASN A 42 -5.00 -2.07 9.04
C ASN A 42 -5.18 -2.10 10.56
N TYR A 43 -5.37 -0.94 11.19
CA TYR A 43 -5.62 -0.86 12.63
C TYR A 43 -6.87 -1.66 13.03
N LEU A 44 -7.98 -1.49 12.31
CA LEU A 44 -9.22 -2.20 12.58
C LEU A 44 -9.06 -3.71 12.43
N ALA A 45 -8.35 -4.18 11.40
CA ALA A 45 -8.07 -5.59 11.24
C ALA A 45 -7.20 -6.14 12.37
N VAL A 46 -6.16 -5.42 12.79
CA VAL A 46 -5.29 -5.86 13.89
C VAL A 46 -6.05 -5.90 15.22
N ALA A 47 -6.94 -4.93 15.45
CA ALA A 47 -7.69 -4.81 16.70
C ALA A 47 -8.87 -5.78 16.82
N TYR A 48 -9.54 -6.10 15.70
CA TYR A 48 -10.85 -6.77 15.74
C TYR A 48 -10.96 -8.03 14.89
N PHE A 49 -10.02 -8.30 13.98
CA PHE A 49 -10.10 -9.50 13.15
C PHE A 49 -9.69 -10.74 13.95
N PRO A 50 -10.54 -11.80 14.00
CA PRO A 50 -10.22 -13.04 14.70
C PRO A 50 -9.20 -13.87 13.91
N VAL A 51 -7.92 -13.64 14.18
CA VAL A 51 -6.80 -14.25 13.45
C VAL A 51 -6.79 -15.77 13.55
N GLU A 52 -7.38 -16.32 14.61
CA GLU A 52 -7.51 -17.76 14.84
C GLU A 52 -8.26 -18.47 13.71
N ILE A 53 -9.20 -17.78 13.04
CA ILE A 53 -9.94 -18.35 11.89
C ILE A 53 -8.98 -18.75 10.76
N LEU A 54 -7.91 -17.98 10.56
CA LEU A 54 -6.96 -18.21 9.47
C LEU A 54 -6.09 -19.43 9.72
N GLN A 55 -5.88 -19.82 10.98
CA GLN A 55 -5.11 -21.01 11.36
C GLN A 55 -5.84 -22.31 10.98
N TRP A 56 -7.15 -22.27 10.77
CA TRP A 56 -7.96 -23.40 10.31
C TRP A 56 -7.97 -23.56 8.79
N ILE A 57 -7.44 -22.59 8.05
CA ILE A 57 -7.38 -22.62 6.57
C ILE A 57 -6.06 -23.24 6.15
N ASN A 58 -6.09 -24.07 5.10
CA ASN A 58 -4.86 -24.60 4.51
C ASN A 58 -3.93 -23.43 4.09
N PRO A 59 -2.66 -23.39 4.55
CA PRO A 59 -1.76 -22.26 4.29
C PRO A 59 -1.56 -21.93 2.81
N TRP A 60 -1.56 -22.94 1.92
CA TRP A 60 -1.44 -22.74 0.48
C TRP A 60 -2.70 -22.12 -0.13
N VAL A 61 -3.88 -22.51 0.36
CA VAL A 61 -5.15 -21.89 -0.06
C VAL A 61 -5.20 -20.44 0.40
N LEU A 62 -4.84 -20.19 1.66
CA LEU A 62 -4.76 -18.84 2.21
C LEU A 62 -3.81 -17.96 1.39
N LEU A 63 -2.63 -18.48 1.06
CA LEU A 63 -1.64 -17.79 0.22
C LEU A 63 -2.21 -17.44 -1.16
N VAL A 64 -2.83 -18.40 -1.87
CA VAL A 64 -3.39 -18.16 -3.20
C VAL A 64 -4.52 -17.14 -3.16
N VAL A 65 -5.39 -17.22 -2.15
CA VAL A 65 -6.50 -16.27 -1.99
C VAL A 65 -5.98 -14.87 -1.71
N VAL A 66 -5.08 -14.70 -0.73
CA VAL A 66 -4.50 -13.41 -0.33
C VAL A 66 -3.68 -12.81 -1.48
N PHE A 67 -2.82 -13.59 -2.12
CA PHE A 67 -1.99 -13.12 -3.22
C PHE A 67 -2.87 -12.77 -4.43
N GLY A 68 -3.85 -13.62 -4.75
CA GLY A 68 -4.80 -13.38 -5.83
C GLY A 68 -5.65 -12.13 -5.61
N SER A 69 -6.10 -11.88 -4.38
CA SER A 69 -6.88 -10.68 -4.04
C SER A 69 -6.01 -9.42 -4.00
N LEU A 70 -4.76 -9.50 -3.51
CA LEU A 70 -3.79 -8.42 -3.57
C LEU A 70 -3.50 -8.01 -5.02
N MET A 71 -3.13 -8.97 -5.87
CA MET A 71 -2.83 -8.73 -7.28
C MET A 71 -4.07 -8.29 -8.06
N GLY A 72 -5.21 -8.95 -7.84
CA GLY A 72 -6.49 -8.59 -8.44
C GLY A 72 -6.93 -7.17 -8.08
N GLY A 73 -6.80 -6.78 -6.82
CA GLY A 73 -7.08 -5.42 -6.35
C GLY A 73 -6.19 -4.38 -7.02
N CYS A 74 -4.88 -4.63 -7.08
CA CYS A 74 -3.91 -3.76 -7.78
C CYS A 74 -4.23 -3.63 -9.28
N LEU A 75 -4.58 -4.74 -9.94
CA LEU A 75 -4.96 -4.74 -11.36
C LEU A 75 -6.27 -3.98 -11.62
N ILE A 76 -7.28 -4.15 -10.76
CA ILE A 76 -8.54 -3.40 -10.87
C ILE A 76 -8.27 -1.91 -10.68
N MET A 77 -7.43 -1.57 -9.71
CA MET A 77 -7.05 -0.19 -9.41
C MET A 77 -6.41 0.48 -10.63
N LEU A 78 -5.32 -0.09 -11.15
CA LEU A 78 -4.51 0.58 -12.17
C LEU A 78 -5.05 0.47 -13.61
N LYS A 79 -6.04 -0.40 -13.87
CA LYS A 79 -6.49 -0.69 -15.25
C LYS A 79 -7.71 0.13 -15.68
N TYR A 80 -8.58 0.49 -14.74
CA TYR A 80 -9.86 1.11 -15.05
C TYR A 80 -9.88 2.55 -14.58
N PRO A 81 -9.88 3.55 -15.49
CA PRO A 81 -9.78 4.96 -15.12
C PRO A 81 -11.11 5.52 -14.60
N LEU A 82 -11.57 4.98 -13.47
CA LEU A 82 -12.86 5.25 -12.86
C LEU A 82 -12.65 5.31 -11.34
N PRO A 83 -12.81 6.48 -10.70
CA PRO A 83 -12.45 6.67 -9.28
C PRO A 83 -13.06 5.63 -8.34
N LEU A 84 -14.33 5.25 -8.56
CA LEU A 84 -14.99 4.22 -7.75
C LEU A 84 -14.38 2.83 -7.96
N VAL A 85 -14.09 2.46 -9.21
CA VAL A 85 -13.51 1.14 -9.54
C VAL A 85 -12.11 1.07 -8.97
N SER A 86 -11.35 2.16 -9.07
CA SER A 86 -10.02 2.26 -8.50
C SER A 86 -10.04 2.15 -6.98
N PHE A 87 -11.00 2.82 -6.34
CA PHE A 87 -11.20 2.69 -4.90
C PHE A 87 -11.64 1.26 -4.48
N LEU A 88 -12.45 0.56 -5.29
CA LEU A 88 -12.81 -0.84 -5.03
C LEU A 88 -11.59 -1.77 -5.15
N GLY A 89 -10.77 -1.59 -6.19
CA GLY A 89 -9.51 -2.31 -6.35
C GLY A 89 -8.57 -2.07 -5.17
N TYR A 90 -8.43 -0.80 -4.77
CA TYR A 90 -7.68 -0.39 -3.59
C TYR A 90 -8.19 -1.04 -2.29
N ASN A 91 -9.50 -1.12 -2.07
CA ASN A 91 -10.07 -1.76 -0.87
C ASN A 91 -9.79 -3.27 -0.87
N LEU A 92 -9.95 -3.96 -2.02
CA LEU A 92 -9.62 -5.38 -2.12
C LEU A 92 -8.13 -5.64 -1.80
N MET A 93 -7.24 -4.80 -2.34
CA MET A 93 -5.81 -4.86 -2.05
C MET A 93 -5.53 -4.61 -0.56
N THR A 94 -6.12 -3.56 0.00
CA THR A 94 -5.94 -3.15 1.41
C THR A 94 -6.42 -4.22 2.37
N LEU A 95 -7.62 -4.78 2.18
CA LEU A 95 -8.15 -5.84 3.03
C LEU A 95 -7.24 -7.08 3.03
N SER A 96 -6.70 -7.43 1.87
CA SER A 96 -5.75 -8.56 1.73
C SER A 96 -4.48 -8.32 2.58
N ILE A 97 -3.96 -7.09 2.51
CA ILE A 97 -2.81 -6.66 3.31
C ILE A 97 -3.16 -6.65 4.80
N SER A 98 -4.30 -6.09 5.19
CA SER A 98 -4.72 -5.97 6.59
C SER A 98 -4.87 -7.33 7.27
N ILE A 99 -5.50 -8.31 6.60
CA ILE A 99 -5.64 -9.68 7.13
C ILE A 99 -4.27 -10.34 7.32
N THR A 100 -3.39 -10.21 6.32
CA THR A 100 -2.03 -10.77 6.39
C THR A 100 -1.20 -10.10 7.48
N LEU A 101 -1.37 -8.78 7.64
CA LEU A 101 -0.70 -8.01 8.67
C LEU A 101 -1.12 -8.45 10.07
N SER A 102 -2.42 -8.72 10.30
CA SER A 102 -2.90 -9.22 11.59
C SER A 102 -2.26 -10.56 11.99
N LEU A 103 -2.04 -11.48 11.03
CA LEU A 103 -1.26 -12.70 11.27
C LEU A 103 0.20 -12.38 11.60
N PHE A 104 0.80 -11.54 10.77
CA PHE A 104 2.22 -11.21 10.84
C PHE A 104 2.60 -10.61 12.20
N LEU A 105 1.77 -9.72 12.73
CA LEU A 105 2.05 -9.00 13.98
C LEU A 105 1.98 -9.88 15.24
N GLN A 106 1.45 -11.11 15.18
CA GLN A 106 1.42 -12.02 16.34
C GLN A 106 2.82 -12.37 16.87
N GLY A 107 3.86 -12.29 16.03
CA GLY A 107 5.24 -12.58 16.40
C GLY A 107 5.98 -11.42 17.08
N PHE A 108 5.35 -10.25 17.25
CA PHE A 108 6.02 -9.02 17.67
C PHE A 108 5.35 -8.41 18.90
N THR A 109 6.15 -7.72 19.71
CA THR A 109 5.65 -6.96 20.86
C THR A 109 5.10 -5.60 20.45
N ALA A 110 4.18 -5.05 21.25
CA ALA A 110 3.62 -3.72 20.99
C ALA A 110 4.70 -2.61 20.93
N ALA A 111 5.77 -2.75 21.70
CA ALA A 111 6.89 -1.80 21.69
C ALA A 111 7.67 -1.84 20.35
N GLU A 112 7.94 -3.04 19.82
CA GLU A 112 8.59 -3.22 18.52
C GLU A 112 7.73 -2.64 17.39
N VAL A 113 6.42 -2.90 17.44
CA VAL A 113 5.46 -2.36 16.49
C VAL A 113 5.43 -0.83 16.53
N ALA A 114 5.34 -0.23 17.72
CA ALA A 114 5.33 1.23 17.88
C ALA A 114 6.62 1.86 17.33
N LEU A 115 7.78 1.30 17.67
CA LEU A 115 9.07 1.77 17.17
C LEU A 115 9.17 1.67 15.65
N ALA A 116 8.69 0.56 15.06
CA ALA A 116 8.65 0.40 13.61
C ALA A 116 7.72 1.43 12.94
N VAL A 117 6.57 1.76 13.54
CA VAL A 117 5.69 2.83 13.06
C VAL A 117 6.39 4.18 13.08
N GLU A 118 7.11 4.51 14.16
CA GLU A 118 7.86 5.78 14.27
C GLU A 118 8.91 5.92 13.18
N TYR A 119 9.76 4.90 12.97
CA TYR A 119 10.75 4.91 11.90
C TYR A 119 10.11 4.98 10.51
N THR A 120 9.05 4.22 10.29
CA THR A 120 8.32 4.21 9.00
C THR A 120 7.78 5.61 8.70
N ALA A 121 7.09 6.24 9.66
CA ALA A 121 6.52 7.57 9.49
C ALA A 121 7.60 8.63 9.27
N GLY A 122 8.67 8.61 10.08
CA GLY A 122 9.79 9.56 9.96
C GLY A 122 10.49 9.48 8.61
N ILE A 123 10.83 8.27 8.16
CA ILE A 123 11.49 8.06 6.87
C ILE A 123 10.55 8.40 5.72
N THR A 124 9.27 7.98 5.77
CA THR A 124 8.28 8.32 4.74
C THR A 124 8.14 9.84 4.58
N LEU A 125 8.09 10.58 5.70
CA LEU A 125 8.03 12.04 5.67
C LEU A 125 9.27 12.66 5.02
N LEU A 126 10.47 12.19 5.41
CA LEU A 126 11.72 12.64 4.79
C LEU A 126 11.73 12.38 3.29
N MET A 127 11.29 11.19 2.85
CA MET A 127 11.21 10.85 1.43
C MET A 127 10.23 11.72 0.67
N ILE A 128 9.06 12.02 1.23
CA ILE A 128 8.08 12.95 0.64
C ILE A 128 8.67 14.36 0.50
N ILE A 129 9.33 14.86 1.54
CA ILE A 129 10.00 16.18 1.51
C ILE A 129 11.08 16.19 0.43
N THR A 130 11.99 15.21 0.43
CA THR A 130 13.09 15.14 -0.55
C THR A 130 12.55 14.97 -1.97
N ALA A 131 11.53 14.16 -2.19
CA ALA A 131 10.90 13.98 -3.50
C ALA A 131 10.23 15.24 -4.02
N THR A 132 9.67 16.05 -3.14
CA THR A 132 9.10 17.36 -3.50
C THR A 132 10.18 18.37 -3.88
N LEU A 133 11.31 18.39 -3.15
CA LEU A 133 12.40 19.34 -3.36
C LEU A 133 13.31 18.96 -4.54
N VAL A 134 13.53 17.66 -4.77
CA VAL A 134 14.48 17.14 -5.76
C VAL A 134 13.83 15.99 -6.58
N PRO A 135 12.73 16.24 -7.31
CA PRO A 135 12.00 15.19 -8.03
C PRO A 135 12.82 14.48 -9.12
N LYS A 136 13.75 15.22 -9.76
CA LYS A 136 14.65 14.68 -10.80
C LYS A 136 15.51 13.51 -10.30
N LEU A 137 15.89 13.52 -9.01
CA LEU A 137 16.63 12.41 -8.41
C LEU A 137 15.83 11.11 -8.54
N PHE A 138 14.55 11.15 -8.18
CA PHE A 138 13.69 9.97 -8.20
C PHE A 138 13.35 9.49 -9.61
N PHE A 139 13.11 10.41 -10.55
CA PHE A 139 12.88 10.04 -11.95
C PHE A 139 14.08 9.33 -12.58
N SER A 140 15.31 9.65 -12.14
CA SER A 140 16.53 9.06 -12.70
C SER A 140 16.65 7.55 -12.48
N PHE A 141 16.10 7.01 -11.39
CA PHE A 141 16.21 5.59 -11.04
C PHE A 141 14.87 4.84 -10.99
N GLY A 142 13.76 5.45 -11.42
CA GLY A 142 12.45 4.78 -11.44
C GLY A 142 12.43 3.45 -12.22
N LYS A 143 13.10 3.39 -13.38
CA LYS A 143 13.26 2.14 -14.15
C LYS A 143 14.07 1.08 -13.40
N VAL A 144 15.10 1.50 -12.67
CA VAL A 144 15.93 0.61 -11.85
C VAL A 144 15.11 0.03 -10.70
N LEU A 145 14.29 0.85 -10.04
CA LEU A 145 13.35 0.38 -9.01
C LEU A 145 12.41 -0.68 -9.57
N CYS A 146 11.82 -0.45 -10.75
CA CYS A 146 10.94 -1.43 -11.41
C CYS A 146 11.61 -2.80 -11.59
N VAL A 147 12.86 -2.80 -12.06
CA VAL A 147 13.64 -4.03 -12.22
C VAL A 147 13.92 -4.69 -10.86
N ILE A 148 14.34 -3.91 -9.85
CA ILE A 148 14.60 -4.41 -8.50
C ILE A 148 13.32 -5.02 -7.88
N GLY A 149 12.19 -4.33 -7.98
CA GLY A 149 10.90 -4.79 -7.49
C GLY A 149 10.47 -6.12 -8.14
N GLY A 150 10.64 -6.25 -9.46
CA GLY A 150 10.39 -7.51 -10.17
C GLY A 150 11.27 -8.67 -9.68
N TRP A 151 12.55 -8.42 -9.44
CA TRP A 151 13.45 -9.42 -8.86
C TRP A 151 13.09 -9.77 -7.41
N ILE A 152 12.73 -8.78 -6.58
CA ILE A 152 12.28 -9.02 -5.20
C ILE A 152 11.09 -9.98 -5.19
N VAL A 153 10.04 -9.67 -5.97
CA VAL A 153 8.85 -10.53 -6.04
C VAL A 153 9.21 -11.94 -6.52
N THR A 154 10.05 -12.05 -7.54
CA THR A 154 10.47 -13.35 -8.09
C THR A 154 11.26 -14.16 -7.06
N VAL A 155 12.21 -13.53 -6.36
CA VAL A 155 13.04 -14.18 -5.35
C VAL A 155 12.22 -14.58 -4.13
N GLU A 156 11.37 -13.69 -3.60
CA GLU A 156 10.50 -14.02 -2.47
C GLU A 156 9.53 -15.16 -2.80
N PHE A 157 8.93 -15.12 -3.99
CA PHE A 157 8.00 -16.16 -4.41
C PHE A 157 8.68 -17.52 -4.61
N THR A 158 9.84 -17.54 -5.29
CA THR A 158 10.60 -18.79 -5.49
C THR A 158 11.10 -19.35 -4.16
N TRP A 159 11.64 -18.51 -3.28
CA TRP A 159 12.16 -18.95 -1.98
C TRP A 159 11.05 -19.53 -1.09
N LEU A 160 9.88 -18.89 -1.08
CA LEU A 160 8.71 -19.39 -0.36
C LEU A 160 8.24 -20.76 -0.88
N LEU A 161 8.26 -20.99 -2.20
CA LEU A 161 7.87 -22.26 -2.79
C LEU A 161 8.83 -23.42 -2.45
N PHE A 162 10.14 -23.16 -2.42
CA PHE A 162 11.15 -24.20 -2.21
C PHE A 162 11.48 -24.44 -0.72
N PHE A 163 11.51 -23.39 0.10
CA PHE A 163 12.00 -23.45 1.48
C PHE A 163 10.94 -23.15 2.54
N GLY A 164 9.75 -22.70 2.13
CA GLY A 164 8.62 -22.46 3.04
C GLY A 164 8.75 -21.25 3.98
N HIS A 165 9.83 -20.48 3.90
CA HIS A 165 10.09 -19.29 4.72
C HIS A 165 10.68 -18.15 3.87
N SER A 166 10.80 -16.94 4.41
CA SER A 166 11.49 -15.80 3.76
C SER A 166 12.97 -15.74 4.15
N HIS A 167 13.81 -15.12 3.32
CA HIS A 167 15.25 -14.99 3.54
C HIS A 167 15.60 -13.71 4.33
N ASP A 168 16.29 -13.81 5.48
CA ASP A 168 16.51 -12.66 6.39
C ASP A 168 17.18 -11.43 5.73
N MET A 169 18.19 -11.65 4.87
CA MET A 169 18.88 -10.55 4.16
C MET A 169 17.99 -9.80 3.15
N ILE A 170 16.86 -10.36 2.73
CA ILE A 170 15.99 -9.72 1.74
C ILE A 170 15.26 -8.52 2.35
N HIS A 171 15.02 -8.53 3.66
CA HIS A 171 14.25 -7.49 4.33
C HIS A 171 14.87 -6.11 4.17
N LEU A 172 16.21 -5.99 4.25
CA LEU A 172 16.90 -4.72 4.03
C LEU A 172 16.76 -4.23 2.59
N ILE A 173 16.91 -5.12 1.61
CA ILE A 173 16.78 -4.77 0.19
C ILE A 173 15.35 -4.32 -0.12
N VAL A 174 14.34 -5.04 0.39
CA VAL A 174 12.94 -4.68 0.22
C VAL A 174 12.62 -3.36 0.94
N ALA A 175 13.20 -3.11 2.11
CA ALA A 175 13.01 -1.85 2.83
C ALA A 175 13.56 -0.66 2.03
N LEU A 176 14.80 -0.77 1.56
CA LEU A 176 15.45 0.27 0.75
C LEU A 176 14.72 0.49 -0.58
N SER A 177 14.30 -0.58 -1.25
CA SER A 177 13.52 -0.48 -2.48
C SER A 177 12.18 0.20 -2.24
N SER A 178 11.45 -0.18 -1.19
CA SER A 178 10.15 0.40 -0.85
C SER A 178 10.29 1.88 -0.49
N CYS A 179 11.33 2.25 0.25
CA CYS A 179 11.69 3.64 0.52
C CYS A 179 11.91 4.44 -0.78
N GLY A 180 12.69 3.90 -1.73
CA GLY A 180 12.88 4.50 -3.05
C GLY A 180 11.57 4.66 -3.82
N TYR A 181 10.69 3.65 -3.77
CA TYR A 181 9.37 3.71 -4.39
C TYR A 181 8.43 4.74 -3.77
N ILE A 182 8.48 4.97 -2.46
CA ILE A 182 7.70 6.04 -1.81
C ILE A 182 8.07 7.39 -2.43
N GLY A 183 9.36 7.71 -2.48
CA GLY A 183 9.83 8.97 -3.05
C GLY A 183 9.54 9.09 -4.55
N TYR A 184 9.74 8.00 -5.31
CA TYR A 184 9.42 7.96 -6.74
C TYR A 184 7.93 8.19 -7.01
N THR A 185 7.05 7.46 -6.31
CA THR A 185 5.60 7.56 -6.48
C THR A 185 5.12 8.97 -6.12
N TRP A 186 5.64 9.56 -5.04
CA TRP A 186 5.31 10.94 -4.68
C TRP A 186 5.78 11.96 -5.71
N ALA A 187 7.01 11.83 -6.22
CA ALA A 187 7.54 12.71 -7.26
C ALA A 187 6.69 12.65 -8.55
N VAL A 188 6.31 11.44 -8.98
CA VAL A 188 5.43 11.24 -10.14
C VAL A 188 4.05 11.85 -9.88
N ALA A 189 3.47 11.65 -8.68
CA ALA A 189 2.16 12.19 -8.32
C ALA A 189 2.14 13.73 -8.35
N CYS A 190 3.19 14.37 -7.83
CA CYS A 190 3.30 15.83 -7.84
C CYS A 190 3.41 16.40 -9.27
N GLU A 191 4.23 15.77 -10.12
CA GLU A 191 4.48 16.25 -11.48
C GLU A 191 3.29 15.97 -12.41
N TYR A 192 2.84 14.71 -12.46
CA TYR A 192 1.92 14.21 -13.49
C TYR A 192 0.47 13.99 -13.01
N GLY A 193 0.19 14.09 -11.71
CA GLY A 193 -1.15 13.85 -11.19
C GLY A 193 -2.14 14.97 -11.52
N GLU A 194 -3.23 14.64 -12.20
CA GLU A 194 -4.23 15.60 -12.69
C GLU A 194 -5.66 15.23 -12.30
N THR A 195 -5.99 13.94 -12.16
CA THR A 195 -7.38 13.48 -12.00
C THR A 195 -7.69 12.90 -10.62
N LEU A 196 -8.99 12.75 -10.33
CA LEU A 196 -9.43 12.14 -9.07
C LEU A 196 -9.06 10.66 -9.00
N ASP A 197 -9.19 9.96 -10.12
CA ASP A 197 -8.82 8.55 -10.25
C ASP A 197 -7.34 8.35 -9.96
N GLU A 198 -6.48 9.13 -10.60
CA GLU A 198 -5.03 9.11 -10.38
C GLU A 198 -4.68 9.39 -8.91
N ALA A 199 -5.37 10.32 -8.24
CA ALA A 199 -5.13 10.59 -6.83
C ALA A 199 -5.39 9.35 -5.94
N ILE A 200 -6.39 8.54 -6.30
CA ILE A 200 -6.69 7.29 -5.61
C ILE A 200 -5.60 6.25 -5.90
N ASP A 201 -5.19 6.12 -7.17
CA ASP A 201 -4.13 5.20 -7.58
C ASP A 201 -2.80 5.50 -6.92
N PHE A 202 -2.36 6.77 -6.92
CA PHE A 202 -1.14 7.19 -6.24
C PHE A 202 -1.23 7.00 -4.73
N GLY A 203 -2.38 7.28 -4.12
CA GLY A 203 -2.62 6.99 -2.70
C GLY A 203 -2.51 5.49 -2.38
N GLY A 204 -3.09 4.64 -3.24
CA GLY A 204 -3.04 3.19 -3.10
C GLY A 204 -1.62 2.62 -3.26
N MET A 205 -0.87 3.11 -4.26
CA MET A 205 0.53 2.74 -4.46
C MET A 205 1.41 3.17 -3.28
N LEU A 206 1.26 4.40 -2.79
CA LEU A 206 1.97 4.88 -1.61
C LEU A 206 1.64 4.02 -0.37
N TYR A 207 0.36 3.71 -0.14
CA TYR A 207 -0.05 2.83 0.95
C TYR A 207 0.68 1.48 0.89
N MET A 208 0.71 0.83 -0.29
CA MET A 208 1.36 -0.46 -0.47
C MET A 208 2.86 -0.39 -0.13
N HIS A 209 3.55 0.64 -0.64
CA HIS A 209 4.98 0.81 -0.38
C HIS A 209 5.27 1.13 1.09
N ILE A 210 4.45 1.96 1.74
CA ILE A 210 4.60 2.32 3.16
C ILE A 210 4.38 1.09 4.05
N ILE A 211 3.35 0.28 3.79
CA ILE A 211 3.11 -0.94 4.59
C ILE A 211 4.19 -1.99 4.36
N ASN A 212 4.62 -2.19 3.12
CA ASN A 212 5.73 -3.11 2.87
C ASN A 212 7.00 -2.64 3.59
N PHE A 213 7.30 -1.34 3.53
CA PHE A 213 8.42 -0.75 4.26
C PHE A 213 8.30 -0.98 5.77
N PHE A 214 7.14 -0.72 6.37
CA PHE A 214 6.86 -0.97 7.78
C PHE A 214 7.14 -2.41 8.20
N ILE A 215 6.60 -3.39 7.47
CA ILE A 215 6.81 -4.82 7.76
C ILE A 215 8.30 -5.17 7.77
N ARG A 216 9.09 -4.59 6.86
CA ARG A 216 10.55 -4.84 6.81
C ARG A 216 11.30 -4.16 7.93
N ILE A 217 10.96 -2.92 8.28
CA ILE A 217 11.55 -2.23 9.43
C ILE A 217 11.27 -3.01 10.72
N LEU A 218 10.04 -3.50 10.90
CA LEU A 218 9.67 -4.31 12.06
C LEU A 218 10.49 -5.60 12.15
N HIS A 219 10.66 -6.31 11.04
CA HIS A 219 11.56 -7.47 10.98
C HIS A 219 13.00 -7.13 11.35
N LEU A 220 13.54 -6.04 10.81
CA LEU A 220 14.91 -5.62 11.09
C LEU A 220 15.10 -5.30 12.58
N ILE A 221 14.15 -4.59 13.19
CA ILE A 221 14.16 -4.31 14.64
C ILE A 221 14.17 -5.61 15.44
N ALA A 222 13.30 -6.57 15.10
CA ALA A 222 13.25 -7.84 15.81
C ALA A 222 14.52 -8.70 15.61
N SER A 223 15.15 -8.62 14.44
CA SER A 223 16.41 -9.35 14.17
C SER A 223 17.60 -8.82 14.96
N LEU A 224 17.59 -7.56 15.39
CA LEU A 224 18.63 -7.00 16.27
C LEU A 224 18.55 -7.51 17.71
N ARG A 225 17.48 -8.24 18.06
CA ARG A 225 17.26 -8.85 19.38
C ARG A 225 17.90 -10.24 19.52
N SER A 226 18.12 -10.96 18.41
CA SER A 226 18.69 -12.31 18.37
C SER A 226 20.21 -12.30 18.30
#